data_AF-A0A9N9FIL0-F1
#
_entry.id   AF-A0A9N9FIL0-F1
#
_cell.length_a   1.000
_cell.length_b   1.000
_cell.length_c   1.000
_cell.angle_alpha   90.00
_cell.angle_beta   90.00
_cell.angle_gamma   90.00
#
_symmetry.space_group_name_H-M   'P 1'
#
loop_
_entity.id
_entity.type
_entity.pdbx_description
1 polymer ?
#
loop_
_entity_poly.entity_id
_entity_poly.type
_entity_poly.pdbx_seq_one_letter_code
_entity_poly.pdbx_strand_id
1 'polypeptide(L)'
;MQRFKPAHEIYNRLMWDKDQFGDFSIGYEDRFLGIMETTREEFEEAEIPFHRIRYFKIISKGQIIWDRERRLDLITRNYSNPTSDPIHDTSQITISIDVPIAKQPVFSAKSKKNYLKQKRQKLRQKLSTEAREQLEEDERIEAEHDQQYETRMREVEERIKRFQELQTNV
;
A
#
# COMPACT_ATOMS: atom_id res chain seq x y z
N MET A 1 20.50 19.63 -13.52
CA MET A 1 19.05 19.63 -13.84
C MET A 1 18.28 19.20 -12.60
N GLN A 2 17.51 20.10 -11.99
CA GLN A 2 16.69 19.78 -10.82
C GLN A 2 15.51 18.87 -11.27
N ARG A 3 15.33 17.72 -10.62
CA ARG A 3 14.22 16.81 -10.95
C ARG A 3 12.93 17.34 -10.33
N PHE A 4 11.88 17.45 -11.15
CA PHE A 4 10.55 17.82 -10.67
C PHE A 4 10.04 16.77 -9.67
N LYS A 5 9.61 17.21 -8.50
CA LYS A 5 9.21 16.31 -7.43
C LYS A 5 7.86 15.66 -7.74
N PRO A 6 7.70 14.35 -7.46
CA PRO A 6 6.43 13.66 -7.63
C PRO A 6 5.43 14.07 -6.53
N ALA A 7 4.12 13.92 -6.82
CA ALA A 7 3.05 14.33 -5.92
C ALA A 7 3.15 13.74 -4.50
N HIS A 8 3.57 12.47 -4.35
CA HIS A 8 3.71 11.84 -3.02
C HIS A 8 4.79 12.51 -2.15
N GLU A 9 5.89 12.96 -2.76
CA GLU A 9 6.97 13.63 -2.02
C GLU A 9 6.52 15.01 -1.55
N ILE A 10 5.78 15.70 -2.41
CA ILE A 10 5.15 16.99 -2.09
C ILE A 10 4.10 16.84 -1.00
N TYR A 11 3.22 15.84 -1.12
CA TYR A 11 2.21 15.54 -0.11
C TYR A 11 2.86 15.31 1.25
N ASN A 12 3.85 14.41 1.32
CA ASN A 12 4.57 14.15 2.56
C ASN A 12 5.14 15.43 3.14
N ARG A 13 5.71 16.31 2.32
CA ARG A 13 6.26 17.57 2.79
C ARG A 13 5.20 18.49 3.40
N LEU A 14 4.06 18.65 2.73
CA LEU A 14 2.93 19.41 3.26
C LEU A 14 2.41 18.84 4.60
N MET A 15 2.55 17.53 4.79
CA MET A 15 2.14 16.85 6.02
C MET A 15 3.05 17.12 7.21
N TRP A 16 4.36 17.26 6.96
CA TRP A 16 5.36 17.52 8.00
C TRP A 16 5.51 19.02 8.30
N ASP A 17 5.42 19.87 7.28
CA ASP A 17 5.61 21.33 7.39
C ASP A 17 4.27 22.07 7.60
N LYS A 18 3.38 21.55 8.47
CA LYS A 18 2.02 22.11 8.66
C LYS A 18 2.03 23.58 9.08
N ASP A 19 2.97 23.98 9.94
CA ASP A 19 3.08 25.35 10.45
C ASP A 19 3.38 26.38 9.35
N GLN A 20 3.97 25.93 8.23
CA GLN A 20 4.37 26.80 7.13
C GLN A 20 3.28 26.94 6.05
N PHE A 21 2.52 25.88 5.79
CA PHE A 21 1.57 25.82 4.67
C PHE A 21 0.10 25.86 5.09
N GLY A 22 -0.22 25.51 6.33
CA GLY A 22 -1.58 25.46 6.85
C GLY A 22 -2.46 24.48 6.06
N ASP A 23 -3.75 24.81 5.94
CA ASP A 23 -4.72 23.99 5.21
C ASP A 23 -4.55 24.10 3.69
N PHE A 24 -4.63 22.95 3.02
CA PHE A 24 -4.48 22.84 1.58
C PHE A 24 -5.58 21.95 0.97
N SER A 25 -5.97 22.28 -0.26
CA SER A 25 -6.80 21.44 -1.11
C SER A 25 -5.94 20.67 -2.13
N ILE A 26 -6.43 19.49 -2.49
CA ILE A 26 -5.78 18.55 -3.40
C ILE A 26 -6.61 18.51 -4.68
N GLY A 27 -6.02 18.99 -5.77
CA GLY A 27 -6.60 18.87 -7.11
C GLY A 27 -6.25 17.51 -7.70
N TYR A 28 -7.24 16.65 -7.92
CA TYR A 28 -7.04 15.34 -8.53
C TYR A 28 -7.92 15.15 -9.76
N GLU A 29 -7.48 14.29 -10.66
CA GLU A 29 -8.25 13.93 -11.86
C GLU A 29 -9.12 12.72 -11.55
N ASP A 30 -10.44 12.94 -11.47
CA ASP A 30 -11.47 11.92 -11.33
C ASP A 30 -11.68 11.10 -12.63
N ARG A 31 -12.32 9.93 -12.53
CA ARG A 31 -12.48 8.98 -13.64
C ARG A 31 -13.54 9.47 -14.63
N PHE A 32 -14.48 10.27 -14.15
CA PHE A 32 -15.66 10.67 -14.90
C PHE A 32 -15.83 12.19 -14.92
N LEU A 33 -15.53 12.88 -13.81
CA LEU A 33 -15.84 14.30 -13.64
C LEU A 33 -14.69 15.24 -14.02
N GLY A 34 -13.53 14.70 -14.37
CA GLY A 34 -12.34 15.51 -14.66
C GLY A 34 -11.66 16.02 -13.38
N ILE A 35 -11.18 17.25 -13.39
CA ILE A 35 -10.42 17.79 -12.24
C ILE A 35 -11.38 18.17 -11.11
N MET A 36 -11.19 17.57 -9.95
CA MET A 36 -11.91 17.84 -8.70
C MET A 36 -10.94 18.37 -7.64
N GLU A 37 -11.42 19.24 -6.75
CA GLU A 37 -10.71 19.66 -5.54
C GLU A 37 -11.33 18.95 -4.33
N THR A 38 -10.49 18.47 -3.42
CA THR A 38 -10.92 17.84 -2.17
C THR A 38 -10.01 18.27 -1.03
N THR A 39 -10.48 18.13 0.20
CA THR A 39 -9.65 18.36 1.39
C THR A 39 -8.69 17.19 1.61
N ARG A 40 -7.75 17.37 2.53
CA ARG A 40 -6.84 16.28 2.92
C ARG A 40 -7.61 15.07 3.48
N GLU A 41 -8.59 15.32 4.34
CA GLU A 41 -9.32 14.28 5.06
C GLU A 41 -10.12 13.42 4.08
N GLU A 42 -10.87 14.06 3.20
CA GLU A 42 -11.62 13.41 2.12
C GLU A 42 -10.70 12.65 1.14
N PHE A 43 -9.50 13.17 0.86
CA PHE A 43 -8.53 12.47 0.01
C PHE A 43 -8.03 11.15 0.62
N GLU A 44 -7.75 11.15 1.93
CA GLU A 44 -7.33 9.94 2.66
C GLU A 44 -8.47 8.93 2.75
N GLU A 45 -9.72 9.38 2.95
CA GLU A 45 -10.92 8.52 3.00
C GLU A 45 -11.29 7.93 1.64
N ALA A 46 -11.18 8.71 0.56
CA ALA A 46 -11.55 8.28 -0.79
C ALA A 46 -10.49 7.38 -1.49
N GLU A 47 -9.39 7.05 -0.79
CA GLU A 47 -8.26 6.24 -1.28
C GLU A 47 -7.73 6.69 -2.66
N ILE A 48 -7.69 8.00 -2.91
CA ILE A 48 -7.31 8.53 -4.21
C ILE A 48 -5.82 8.28 -4.47
N PRO A 49 -5.43 7.59 -5.56
CA PRO A 49 -4.02 7.33 -5.83
C PRO A 49 -3.21 8.59 -6.13
N PHE A 50 -1.99 8.70 -5.59
CA PHE A 50 -1.08 9.83 -5.80
C PHE A 50 -0.79 10.19 -7.27
N HIS A 51 -0.85 9.21 -8.18
CA HIS A 51 -0.62 9.49 -9.61
C HIS A 51 -1.76 10.27 -10.27
N ARG A 52 -2.92 10.37 -9.60
CA ARG A 52 -4.09 11.14 -10.03
C ARG A 52 -4.03 12.58 -9.55
N ILE A 53 -3.16 12.90 -8.59
CA ILE A 53 -2.98 14.28 -8.14
C ILE A 53 -2.36 15.11 -9.26
N ARG A 54 -2.97 16.26 -9.52
CA ARG A 54 -2.58 17.24 -10.53
C ARG A 54 -1.98 18.48 -9.91
N TYR A 55 -2.54 19.00 -8.81
CA TYR A 55 -1.98 20.17 -8.11
C TYR A 55 -2.30 20.17 -6.61
N PHE A 56 -1.57 21.01 -5.88
CA PHE A 56 -1.84 21.35 -4.48
C PHE A 56 -2.04 22.86 -4.37
N LYS A 57 -3.03 23.27 -3.57
CA LYS A 57 -3.42 24.68 -3.42
C LYS A 57 -3.61 25.00 -1.94
N ILE A 58 -3.02 26.09 -1.48
CA ILE A 58 -3.22 26.56 -0.11
C ILE A 58 -4.58 27.24 -0.03
N ILE A 59 -5.44 26.81 0.90
CA ILE A 59 -6.81 27.34 1.04
C ILE A 59 -6.77 28.79 1.49
N SER A 60 -5.93 29.11 2.50
CA SER A 60 -5.84 30.47 3.07
C SER A 60 -5.42 31.54 2.06
N LYS A 61 -4.57 31.20 1.08
CA LYS A 61 -4.05 32.12 0.05
C LYS A 61 -4.71 31.93 -1.32
N GLY A 62 -5.50 30.87 -1.51
CA GLY A 62 -6.02 30.45 -2.81
C GLY A 62 -4.95 30.15 -3.86
N GLN A 63 -3.69 29.97 -3.45
CA GLN A 63 -2.54 29.89 -4.34
C GLN A 63 -2.15 28.44 -4.63
N ILE A 64 -1.97 28.10 -5.90
CA ILE A 64 -1.39 26.82 -6.33
C ILE A 64 0.11 26.84 -6.04
N ILE A 65 0.55 25.91 -5.20
CA ILE A 65 1.95 25.80 -4.75
C ILE A 65 2.73 24.70 -5.46
N TRP A 66 2.02 23.75 -6.05
CA TRP A 66 2.60 22.71 -6.88
C TRP A 66 1.62 22.32 -7.96
N ASP A 67 2.09 22.23 -9.21
CA ASP A 67 1.28 21.86 -10.37
C ASP A 67 2.09 20.96 -11.30
N ARG A 68 1.57 19.76 -11.55
CA ARG A 68 2.21 18.75 -12.38
C ARG A 68 2.31 19.14 -13.85
N GLU A 69 1.26 19.73 -14.40
CA GLU A 69 1.16 20.05 -15.82
C GLU A 69 1.99 21.29 -16.15
N ARG A 70 1.87 22.31 -15.30
CA ARG A 70 2.66 23.56 -15.43
C ARG A 70 4.09 23.40 -14.93
N ARG A 71 4.46 22.24 -14.37
CA ARG A 71 5.75 21.96 -13.71
C ARG A 71 6.14 23.04 -12.70
N LEU A 72 5.16 23.52 -11.95
CA LEU A 72 5.33 24.50 -10.90
C LEU A 72 5.62 23.80 -9.58
N ASP A 73 6.68 24.19 -8.89
CA ASP A 73 7.05 23.70 -7.57
C ASP A 73 7.58 24.88 -6.74
N LEU A 74 6.68 25.55 -6.03
CA LEU A 74 7.02 26.64 -5.11
C LEU A 74 7.50 26.10 -3.77
N ILE A 75 7.18 24.86 -3.45
CA ILE A 75 7.57 24.23 -2.19
C ILE A 75 9.07 24.01 -2.23
N THR A 76 9.60 23.18 -3.14
CA THR A 76 11.03 22.85 -3.18
C THR A 76 11.92 24.05 -3.52
N ARG A 77 11.44 24.95 -4.38
CA ARG A 77 12.19 26.12 -4.84
C ARG A 77 12.44 27.15 -3.74
N ASN A 78 11.53 27.26 -2.77
CA ASN A 78 11.68 28.25 -1.69
C ASN A 78 12.68 27.81 -0.60
N TYR A 79 13.07 26.54 -0.53
CA TYR A 79 14.12 26.06 0.39
C TYR A 79 15.49 25.92 -0.28
N SER A 80 15.64 26.29 -1.55
CA SER A 80 16.95 26.36 -2.18
C SER A 80 17.53 27.77 -2.02
N ASN A 81 18.28 27.99 -0.94
CA ASN A 81 19.23 29.10 -0.76
C ASN A 81 20.21 28.74 0.39
N PRO A 82 21.45 29.26 0.41
CA PRO A 82 22.58 28.84 -0.42
C PRO A 82 23.74 28.38 0.49
N THR A 83 24.20 27.13 0.35
CA THR A 83 25.49 26.75 0.95
C THR A 83 26.33 26.05 -0.10
N SER A 84 26.86 26.87 -0.99
CA SER A 84 28.26 26.71 -1.34
C SER A 84 29.07 27.23 -0.15
N ASP A 85 29.51 26.32 0.73
CA ASP A 85 30.80 26.48 1.38
C ASP A 85 31.48 25.11 1.48
N PRO A 86 32.78 25.04 1.13
CA PRO A 86 33.56 23.82 1.12
C PRO A 86 34.15 23.53 2.51
N ILE A 87 34.43 22.25 2.77
CA ILE A 87 35.27 21.71 3.87
C ILE A 87 34.55 21.42 5.19
N HIS A 88 34.28 20.13 5.43
CA HIS A 88 34.73 19.38 6.62
C HIS A 88 34.94 17.94 6.13
N ASP A 89 36.15 17.62 5.69
CA ASP A 89 37.14 16.89 6.49
C ASP A 89 36.63 15.48 6.86
N THR A 90 37.04 14.54 6.01
CA THR A 90 36.98 13.10 6.25
C THR A 90 37.94 12.78 7.39
N SER A 91 37.47 12.97 8.62
CA SER A 91 38.20 12.53 9.81
C SER A 91 37.23 11.82 10.75
N GLN A 92 37.17 10.50 10.56
CA GLN A 92 36.99 9.50 11.62
C GLN A 92 35.73 9.65 12.49
N ILE A 93 34.63 9.11 12.00
CA ILE A 93 33.55 8.64 12.87
C ILE A 93 33.44 7.11 12.67
N THR A 94 34.34 6.39 13.33
CA THR A 94 34.21 4.96 13.61
C THR A 94 33.11 4.79 14.65
N ILE A 95 31.87 4.59 14.19
CA ILE A 95 30.81 4.06 15.06
C ILE A 95 30.86 2.55 14.88
N SER A 96 31.51 1.89 15.82
CA SER A 96 31.38 0.45 16.05
C SER A 96 29.95 0.17 16.47
N ILE A 97 29.08 -0.10 15.49
CA ILE A 97 27.76 -0.64 15.73
C ILE A 97 27.85 -2.12 15.43
N ASP A 98 28.10 -2.93 16.46
CA ASP A 98 27.91 -4.38 16.42
C ASP A 98 26.41 -4.70 16.39
N VAL A 99 25.77 -4.33 15.28
CA VAL A 99 24.48 -4.87 14.87
C VAL A 99 24.79 -5.83 13.73
N PRO A 100 24.31 -7.08 13.76
CA PRO A 100 24.47 -7.99 12.63
C PRO A 100 23.72 -7.39 11.43
N ILE A 101 24.44 -6.61 10.63
CA ILE A 101 23.97 -6.04 9.36
C ILE A 101 23.68 -7.23 8.46
N ALA A 102 22.41 -7.61 8.38
CA ALA A 102 21.91 -8.50 7.36
C ALA A 102 22.37 -7.94 6.01
N LYS A 103 23.27 -8.67 5.34
CA LYS A 103 23.99 -8.28 4.12
C LYS A 103 23.01 -7.73 3.07
N GLN A 104 22.80 -6.42 3.08
CA GLN A 104 21.98 -5.76 2.07
C GLN A 104 22.77 -5.75 0.77
N PRO A 105 22.21 -6.27 -0.33
CA PRO A 105 22.95 -6.30 -1.59
C PRO A 105 23.10 -4.88 -2.15
N VAL A 106 24.35 -4.44 -2.32
CA VAL A 106 24.71 -3.18 -2.97
C VAL A 106 24.56 -3.31 -4.48
N PHE A 107 23.59 -2.61 -5.05
CA PHE A 107 23.31 -2.63 -6.49
C PHE A 107 23.46 -1.24 -7.11
N SER A 108 24.01 -1.16 -8.33
CA SER A 108 23.89 0.04 -9.17
C SER A 108 22.42 0.39 -9.45
N ALA A 109 22.10 1.66 -9.73
CA ALA A 109 20.71 2.11 -9.88
C ALA A 109 19.89 1.30 -10.92
N LYS A 110 20.52 0.85 -12.02
CA LYS A 110 19.88 0.01 -13.05
C LYS A 110 19.71 -1.44 -12.59
N SER A 111 20.67 -1.97 -11.84
CA SER A 111 20.63 -3.32 -11.25
C SER A 111 19.59 -3.41 -10.10
N LYS A 112 19.47 -2.35 -9.30
CA LYS A 112 18.48 -2.23 -8.21
C LYS A 112 17.05 -2.31 -8.73
N LYS A 113 16.76 -1.70 -9.88
CA LYS A 113 15.42 -1.75 -10.51
C LYS A 113 15.03 -3.16 -10.94
N ASN A 114 15.96 -3.93 -11.52
CA ASN A 114 15.72 -5.30 -11.93
C ASN A 114 15.55 -6.25 -10.73
N TYR A 115 16.37 -6.08 -9.70
CA TYR A 115 16.25 -6.83 -8.44
C TYR A 115 14.87 -6.61 -7.78
N LEU A 116 14.41 -5.36 -7.69
CA LEU A 116 13.11 -5.04 -7.11
C LEU A 116 11.95 -5.59 -7.95
N LYS A 117 12.06 -5.60 -9.28
CA LYS A 117 11.07 -6.22 -10.18
C LYS A 117 10.97 -7.73 -9.95
N GLN A 118 12.11 -8.42 -9.86
CA GLN A 118 12.15 -9.86 -9.57
C GLN A 118 11.63 -10.19 -8.17
N LYS A 119 11.98 -9.39 -7.16
CA LYS A 119 11.48 -9.56 -5.78
C LYS A 119 9.95 -9.41 -5.72
N ARG A 120 9.39 -8.40 -6.39
CA ARG A 120 7.94 -8.20 -6.52
C ARG A 120 7.26 -9.37 -7.25
N GLN A 121 7.86 -9.87 -8.32
CA GLN A 121 7.32 -11.00 -9.08
C GLN A 121 7.28 -12.28 -8.23
N LYS A 122 8.36 -12.59 -7.51
CA LYS A 122 8.42 -13.74 -6.59
C LYS A 122 7.38 -13.61 -5.46
N LEU A 123 7.20 -12.41 -4.91
CA LEU A 123 6.19 -12.17 -3.87
C LEU A 123 4.77 -12.43 -4.39
N ARG A 124 4.44 -11.96 -5.59
CA ARG A 124 3.14 -12.24 -6.23
C ARG A 124 2.92 -13.73 -6.47
N GLN A 125 3.97 -14.46 -6.89
CA GLN A 125 3.89 -15.91 -7.08
C GLN A 125 3.63 -16.61 -5.75
N LYS A 126 4.34 -16.24 -4.68
CA LYS A 126 4.14 -16.84 -3.35
C LYS A 126 2.73 -16.58 -2.80
N LEU A 127 2.21 -15.36 -2.92
CA LEU A 127 0.84 -15.03 -2.50
C LEU A 127 -0.19 -15.82 -3.32
N SER A 128 0.07 -16.03 -4.62
CA SER A 128 -0.83 -16.81 -5.48
C SER A 128 -0.83 -18.30 -5.15
N THR A 129 0.32 -18.88 -4.76
CA THR A 129 0.40 -20.28 -4.33
C THR A 129 -0.28 -20.47 -2.99
N GLU A 130 -0.02 -19.56 -2.04
CA GLU A 130 -0.62 -19.57 -0.70
C GLU A 130 -2.15 -19.44 -0.76
N ALA A 131 -2.69 -18.54 -1.59
CA ALA A 131 -4.14 -18.42 -1.79
C ALA A 131 -4.77 -19.68 -2.42
N ARG A 132 -4.03 -20.38 -3.29
CA ARG A 132 -4.50 -21.65 -3.88
C ARG A 132 -4.51 -22.77 -2.83
N GLU A 133 -3.46 -22.87 -2.03
CA GLU A 133 -3.37 -23.86 -0.92
C GLU A 133 -4.49 -23.63 0.11
N GLN A 134 -4.80 -22.38 0.45
CA GLN A 134 -5.91 -22.06 1.33
C GLN A 134 -7.26 -22.53 0.77
N LEU A 135 -7.51 -22.27 -0.52
CA LEU A 135 -8.75 -22.72 -1.16
C LEU A 135 -8.85 -24.24 -1.22
N GLU A 136 -7.74 -24.93 -1.50
CA GLU A 136 -7.69 -26.40 -1.47
C GLU A 136 -7.94 -26.95 -0.04
N GLU A 137 -7.45 -26.29 1.01
CA GLU A 137 -7.70 -26.68 2.39
C GLU A 137 -9.16 -26.42 2.81
N ASP A 138 -9.72 -25.27 2.44
CA ASP A 138 -11.13 -24.94 2.70
C ASP A 138 -12.06 -25.97 2.02
N GLU A 139 -11.78 -26.35 0.77
CA GLU A 139 -12.53 -27.38 0.03
C GLU A 139 -12.45 -28.76 0.72
N ARG A 140 -11.29 -29.10 1.30
CA ARG A 140 -11.13 -30.35 2.09
C ARG A 140 -11.93 -30.32 3.38
N ILE A 141 -11.92 -29.19 4.09
CA ILE A 141 -12.69 -29.00 5.33
C ILE A 141 -14.20 -29.13 5.04
N GLU A 142 -14.67 -28.51 3.96
CA GLU A 142 -16.07 -28.58 3.51
C GLU A 142 -16.48 -30.03 3.19
N ALA A 143 -15.66 -30.75 2.41
CA ALA A 143 -15.94 -32.14 2.08
C ALA A 143 -15.95 -33.07 3.32
N GLU A 144 -15.08 -32.83 4.30
CA GLU A 144 -15.10 -33.60 5.55
C GLU A 144 -16.39 -33.34 6.33
N HIS A 145 -16.83 -32.09 6.43
CA HIS A 145 -18.06 -31.73 7.11
C HIS A 145 -19.29 -32.38 6.48
N ASP A 146 -19.35 -32.41 5.14
CA ASP A 146 -20.44 -33.06 4.40
C ASP A 146 -20.46 -34.58 4.63
N GLN A 147 -19.30 -35.24 4.59
CA GLN A 147 -19.21 -36.68 4.91
C GLN A 147 -19.66 -36.99 6.35
N GLN A 148 -19.29 -36.14 7.31
CA GLN A 148 -19.74 -36.28 8.69
C GLN A 148 -21.26 -36.11 8.79
N TYR A 149 -21.84 -35.15 8.07
CA TYR A 149 -23.27 -34.94 8.02
C TYR A 149 -24.01 -36.14 7.42
N GLU A 150 -23.55 -36.64 6.27
CA GLU A 150 -24.13 -37.83 5.62
C GLU A 150 -24.08 -39.06 6.52
N THR A 151 -22.96 -39.26 7.22
CA THR A 151 -22.79 -40.38 8.16
C THR A 151 -23.78 -40.28 9.31
N ARG A 152 -23.91 -39.10 9.93
CA ARG A 152 -24.90 -38.85 10.99
C ARG A 152 -26.32 -39.06 10.51
N MET A 153 -26.65 -38.59 9.30
CA MET A 153 -27.98 -38.76 8.72
C MET A 153 -28.31 -40.24 8.49
N ARG A 154 -27.35 -41.02 7.98
CA ARG A 154 -27.50 -42.47 7.81
C ARG A 154 -27.75 -43.18 9.14
N GLU A 155 -27.03 -42.81 10.20
CA GLU A 155 -27.28 -43.36 11.54
C GLU A 155 -28.68 -43.02 12.08
N VAL A 156 -29.16 -41.80 11.83
CA VAL A 156 -30.52 -41.37 12.19
C VAL A 156 -31.56 -42.19 11.42
N GLU A 157 -31.37 -42.36 10.11
CA GLU A 157 -32.25 -43.18 9.28
C GLU A 157 -32.29 -44.64 9.75
N GLU A 158 -31.13 -45.23 10.05
CA GLU A 158 -31.07 -46.59 10.62
C GLU A 158 -31.81 -46.69 11.95
N ARG A 159 -31.67 -45.68 12.83
CA ARG A 159 -32.39 -45.63 14.11
C ARG A 159 -33.90 -45.56 13.90
N ILE A 160 -34.36 -44.72 12.97
CA ILE A 160 -35.79 -44.60 12.63
C ILE A 160 -36.31 -45.94 12.10
N LYS A 161 -35.56 -46.57 11.19
CA LYS A 161 -35.93 -47.86 10.59
C LYS A 161 -36.04 -48.96 11.65
N ARG A 162 -35.04 -49.09 12.54
CA ARG A 162 -35.08 -50.05 13.66
C ARG A 162 -36.27 -49.80 14.58
N PHE A 163 -36.60 -48.53 14.86
CA PHE A 163 -37.74 -48.19 15.69
C PHE A 163 -39.07 -48.61 15.03
N GLN A 164 -39.23 -48.41 13.72
CA GLN A 164 -40.41 -48.83 12.98
C GLN A 164 -40.59 -50.35 12.95
N GLU A 165 -39.50 -51.10 12.73
CA GLU A 165 -39.51 -52.57 12.74
C GLU A 165 -39.96 -53.15 14.10
N LEU A 166 -39.59 -52.48 15.20
CA LEU A 166 -40.05 -52.83 16.55
C LEU A 166 -41.54 -52.55 16.77
N GLN A 167 -42.11 -51.53 16.13
CA GLN A 167 -43.54 -51.21 16.23
C GLN A 167 -44.43 -52.13 15.38
N THR A 168 -43.90 -52.71 14.30
CA THR A 168 -44.64 -53.62 13.40
C THR A 168 -44.70 -55.07 13.88
N ASN A 169 -43.85 -55.46 14.84
CA ASN A 169 -43.78 -56.84 15.38
C ASN A 169 -44.53 -57.03 16.72
N VAL A 170 -45.47 -56.12 17.04
CA VAL A 170 -46.42 -56.20 18.16
C VAL A 170 -47.83 -56.35 17.58
#